data_AF-A0A4U6N5Y8-F1
#
_entry.id   AF-A0A4U6N5Y8-F1
#
_cell.length_a   1.000
_cell.length_b   1.000
_cell.length_c   1.000
_cell.angle_alpha   90.00
_cell.angle_beta   90.00
_cell.angle_gamma   90.00
#
_symmetry.space_group_name_H-M   'P 1'
#
loop_
_entity.id
_entity.type
_entity.pdbx_description
1 polymer ?
#
loop_
_entity_poly.entity_id
_entity_poly.type
_entity_poly.pdbx_seq_one_letter_code
_entity_poly.pdbx_strand_id
1 'polypeptide(L)'
;MAHEWDVLGVRLKEDRILRGWDVAEAQDPETTAADLAHAILFGNAQAALEAVAAGGTGLTTDHARALHFANEMAELRHYGPLIAVEDSLPALAPGVQQIIDSFDERGLWDGQPRWML
;
A
#
# COMPACT_ATOMS: atom_id res chain seq x y z
N MET A 1 43.69 12.41 7.68
CA MET A 1 42.91 11.43 8.47
C MET A 1 41.51 11.46 7.85
N ALA A 2 41.27 10.64 6.83
CA ALA A 2 40.70 9.29 6.90
C ALA A 2 39.18 9.35 7.21
N HIS A 3 38.42 9.37 6.12
CA HIS A 3 36.99 9.14 5.93
C HIS A 3 36.32 8.29 7.03
N GLU A 4 35.37 8.88 7.76
CA GLU A 4 34.43 8.10 8.56
C GLU A 4 33.03 8.30 8.01
N TRP A 5 32.58 7.23 7.36
CA TRP A 5 31.34 7.03 6.65
C TRP A 5 30.16 6.94 7.62
N ASP A 6 29.84 8.01 8.35
CA ASP A 6 28.67 8.05 9.22
C ASP A 6 27.34 8.29 8.45
N VAL A 7 27.36 8.06 7.14
CA VAL A 7 26.20 7.98 6.25
C VAL A 7 25.88 6.51 5.97
N LEU A 8 25.63 5.71 7.00
CA LEU A 8 25.25 4.29 6.83
C LEU A 8 24.42 3.77 8.02
N GLY A 9 23.52 4.59 8.54
CA GLY A 9 22.71 4.26 9.72
C GLY A 9 21.24 3.94 9.45
N VAL A 10 20.71 4.13 8.24
CA VAL A 10 19.29 3.85 7.94
C VAL A 10 19.20 2.92 6.73
N ARG A 11 19.77 1.72 6.86
CA ARG A 11 19.09 0.59 6.23
C ARG A 11 17.80 0.44 7.02
N LEU A 12 16.73 1.08 6.53
CA LEU A 12 15.37 0.70 6.86
C LEU A 12 15.36 -0.82 6.77
N LYS A 13 15.28 -1.46 7.94
CA LYS A 13 15.09 -2.89 8.05
C LYS A 13 13.81 -3.13 7.27
N GLU A 14 13.95 -3.61 6.04
CA GLU A 14 12.86 -3.84 5.10
C GLU A 14 11.79 -4.59 5.89
N ASP A 15 10.75 -3.87 6.29
CA ASP A 15 9.95 -4.32 7.41
C ASP A 15 9.20 -5.54 6.91
N ARG A 16 9.39 -6.70 7.56
CA ARG A 16 8.81 -7.98 7.08
C ARG A 16 7.29 -7.90 6.92
N ILE A 17 6.68 -6.93 7.61
CA ILE A 17 5.27 -6.54 7.55
C ILE A 17 4.88 -6.01 6.15
N LEU A 18 5.79 -5.30 5.47
CA LEU A 18 5.54 -4.71 4.15
C LEU A 18 5.48 -5.73 3.01
N ARG A 19 6.19 -6.87 3.13
CA ARG A 19 6.04 -8.02 2.20
C ARG A 19 4.85 -8.92 2.56
N GLY A 20 4.06 -8.56 3.56
CA GLY A 20 2.90 -9.34 3.98
C GLY A 20 1.90 -9.54 2.85
N TRP A 21 1.74 -8.54 1.99
CA TRP A 21 0.86 -8.58 0.81
C TRP A 21 1.37 -9.53 -0.27
N ASP A 22 2.66 -9.47 -0.64
CA ASP A 22 3.26 -10.41 -1.59
C ASP A 22 3.07 -11.87 -1.15
N VAL A 23 3.27 -12.12 0.15
CA VAL A 23 3.17 -13.46 0.73
C VAL A 23 1.72 -13.93 0.78
N ALA A 24 0.78 -13.05 1.10
CA ALA A 24 -0.64 -13.38 1.13
C ALA A 24 -1.19 -13.65 -0.28
N GLU A 25 -0.85 -12.81 -1.25
CA GLU A 25 -1.26 -12.98 -2.65
C GLU A 25 -0.74 -14.30 -3.22
N ALA A 26 0.49 -14.69 -2.89
CA ALA A 26 1.04 -15.97 -3.32
C ALA A 26 0.34 -17.20 -2.71
N GLN A 27 -0.30 -17.04 -1.55
CA GLN A 27 -0.99 -18.13 -0.85
C GLN A 27 -2.46 -18.24 -1.23
N ASP A 28 -3.16 -17.12 -1.25
CA ASP A 28 -4.59 -17.03 -1.58
C ASP A 28 -4.89 -15.72 -2.32
N PRO A 29 -4.69 -15.71 -3.65
CA PRO A 29 -4.78 -14.49 -4.45
C PRO A 29 -6.21 -13.96 -4.61
N GLU A 30 -7.22 -14.84 -4.56
CA GLU A 30 -8.62 -14.40 -4.66
C GLU A 30 -9.08 -13.69 -3.38
N THR A 31 -8.82 -14.31 -2.22
CA THR A 31 -9.19 -13.71 -0.93
C THR A 31 -8.39 -12.44 -0.66
N THR A 32 -7.07 -12.46 -0.95
CA THR A 32 -6.20 -11.30 -0.73
C THR A 32 -6.65 -10.10 -1.56
N ALA A 33 -6.97 -10.30 -2.85
CA ALA A 33 -7.48 -9.24 -3.71
C ALA A 33 -8.84 -8.69 -3.23
N ALA A 34 -9.78 -9.57 -2.86
CA ALA A 34 -11.09 -9.16 -2.35
C ALA A 34 -10.96 -8.37 -1.03
N ASP A 35 -10.06 -8.79 -0.14
CA ASP A 35 -9.82 -8.14 1.14
C ASP A 35 -9.17 -6.76 0.97
N LEU A 36 -8.20 -6.64 0.06
CA LEU A 36 -7.60 -5.35 -0.28
C LEU A 36 -8.65 -4.41 -0.89
N ALA A 37 -9.48 -4.90 -1.82
CA ALA A 37 -10.54 -4.10 -2.44
C ALA A 37 -11.51 -3.56 -1.39
N HIS A 38 -11.91 -4.41 -0.44
CA HIS A 38 -12.77 -4.01 0.66
C HIS A 38 -12.09 -2.98 1.58
N ALA A 39 -10.81 -3.16 1.93
CA ALA A 39 -10.08 -2.20 2.74
C ALA A 39 -10.01 -0.81 2.06
N ILE A 40 -9.75 -0.79 0.75
CA ILE A 40 -9.72 0.44 -0.06
C ILE A 40 -11.09 1.10 -0.09
N LEU A 41 -12.16 0.34 -0.32
CA LEU A 41 -13.53 0.83 -0.35
C LEU A 41 -13.97 1.38 1.01
N PHE A 42 -13.70 0.66 2.09
CA PHE A 42 -14.05 1.07 3.45
C PHE A 42 -13.38 2.39 3.83
N GLY A 43 -12.08 2.52 3.53
CA GLY A 43 -11.33 3.75 3.80
C GLY A 43 -11.61 4.88 2.81
N ASN A 44 -12.30 4.60 1.69
CA ASN A 44 -12.36 5.48 0.52
C ASN A 44 -10.95 5.94 0.08
N ALA A 45 -10.01 4.99 0.05
CA ALA A 45 -8.57 5.27 -0.02
C ALA A 45 -7.99 5.28 -1.44
N GLN A 46 -8.77 5.00 -2.48
CA GLN A 46 -8.28 4.88 -3.84
C GLN A 46 -7.50 6.13 -4.29
N ALA A 47 -8.11 7.32 -4.22
CA ALA A 47 -7.45 8.56 -4.63
C ALA A 47 -6.17 8.85 -3.83
N ALA A 48 -6.12 8.42 -2.56
CA ALA A 48 -4.94 8.57 -1.74
C ALA A 48 -3.81 7.62 -2.17
N LEU A 49 -4.15 6.36 -2.51
CA LEU A 49 -3.21 5.39 -3.03
C LEU A 49 -2.68 5.77 -4.42
N GLU A 50 -3.53 6.33 -5.29
CA GLU A 50 -3.12 6.88 -6.60
C GLU A 50 -2.13 8.03 -6.41
N ALA A 51 -2.38 8.94 -5.47
CA ALA A 51 -1.45 10.03 -5.13
C ALA A 51 -0.12 9.51 -4.57
N VAL A 52 -0.13 8.44 -3.77
CA VAL A 52 1.08 7.76 -3.29
C VAL A 52 1.85 7.15 -4.46
N ALA A 53 1.18 6.42 -5.33
CA ALA A 53 1.79 5.79 -6.50
C ALA A 53 2.37 6.80 -7.50
N ALA A 54 1.79 8.01 -7.58
CA ALA A 54 2.32 9.15 -8.32
C ALA A 54 3.52 9.86 -7.62
N GLY A 55 4.11 9.26 -6.58
CA GLY A 55 5.27 9.79 -5.85
C GLY A 55 4.91 10.61 -4.61
N GLY A 56 3.71 10.45 -4.06
CA GLY A 56 3.29 11.05 -2.79
C GLY A 56 2.98 12.55 -2.85
N THR A 57 3.00 13.15 -4.04
CA THR A 57 2.68 14.58 -4.20
C THR A 57 1.19 14.84 -4.03
N GLY A 58 0.82 15.91 -3.33
CA GLY A 58 -0.59 16.30 -3.17
C GLY A 58 -1.38 15.49 -2.14
N LEU A 59 -0.70 14.79 -1.23
CA LEU A 59 -1.37 14.17 -0.07
C LEU A 59 -2.02 15.23 0.82
N THR A 60 -3.32 15.07 1.05
CA THR A 60 -4.12 15.94 1.91
C THR A 60 -4.38 15.26 3.26
N THR A 61 -4.92 16.01 4.23
CA THR A 61 -5.39 15.44 5.51
C THR A 61 -6.47 14.39 5.30
N ASP A 62 -7.34 14.55 4.31
CA ASP A 62 -8.38 13.58 4.00
C ASP A 62 -7.78 12.30 3.40
N HIS A 63 -6.73 12.41 2.58
CA HIS A 63 -5.97 11.24 2.12
C HIS A 63 -5.34 10.48 3.29
N ALA A 64 -4.74 11.19 4.25
CA ALA A 64 -4.17 10.55 5.44
C ALA A 64 -5.23 9.81 6.26
N ARG A 65 -6.43 10.39 6.41
CA ARG A 65 -7.56 9.73 7.11
C ARG A 65 -8.05 8.50 6.34
N ALA A 66 -8.19 8.60 5.03
CA ALA A 66 -8.62 7.48 4.19
C ALA A 66 -7.64 6.30 4.26
N LEU A 67 -6.34 6.59 4.14
CA LEU A 67 -5.27 5.59 4.28
C LEU A 67 -5.24 4.99 5.69
N HIS A 68 -5.50 5.78 6.73
CA HIS A 68 -5.58 5.25 8.09
C HIS A 68 -6.69 4.20 8.23
N PHE A 69 -7.91 4.49 7.79
CA PHE A 69 -9.02 3.54 7.85
C PHE A 69 -8.82 2.29 6.98
N ALA A 70 -8.23 2.45 5.79
CA ALA A 70 -7.88 1.30 4.97
C ALA A 70 -6.84 0.40 5.64
N ASN A 71 -5.84 0.99 6.32
CA ASN A 71 -4.86 0.23 7.10
C ASN A 71 -5.49 -0.46 8.31
N GLU A 72 -6.41 0.18 9.03
CA GLU A 72 -7.13 -0.48 10.14
C GLU A 72 -7.91 -1.71 9.64
N MET A 73 -8.57 -1.61 8.48
CA MET A 73 -9.28 -2.75 7.89
C MET A 73 -8.35 -3.88 7.44
N ALA A 74 -7.18 -3.53 6.90
CA ALA A 74 -6.15 -4.51 6.55
C ALA A 74 -5.61 -5.21 7.81
N GLU A 75 -5.33 -4.46 8.88
CA GLU A 75 -4.82 -4.98 10.14
C GLU A 75 -5.81 -5.92 10.83
N LEU A 76 -7.11 -5.60 10.80
CA LEU A 76 -8.17 -6.49 11.31
C LEU A 76 -8.19 -7.86 10.63
N ARG A 77 -7.69 -7.95 9.40
CA ARG A 77 -7.55 -9.17 8.62
C ARG A 77 -6.13 -9.74 8.64
N HIS A 78 -5.28 -9.21 9.51
CA HIS A 78 -3.88 -9.59 9.69
C HIS A 78 -2.96 -9.32 8.49
N TYR A 79 -3.33 -8.38 7.62
CA TYR A 79 -2.43 -7.89 6.58
C TYR A 79 -1.50 -6.79 7.09
N GLY A 80 -0.45 -6.53 6.32
CA GLY A 80 0.45 -5.41 6.54
C GLY A 80 -0.15 -4.07 6.08
N PRO A 81 0.54 -2.95 6.33
CA PRO A 81 0.07 -1.66 5.86
C PRO A 81 0.13 -1.57 4.33
N LEU A 82 -0.75 -0.75 3.75
CA LEU A 82 -0.88 -0.56 2.31
C LEU A 82 0.22 0.34 1.74
N ILE A 83 0.84 1.17 2.58
CA ILE A 83 1.89 2.10 2.22
C ILE A 83 3.17 1.81 2.99
N ALA A 84 4.30 2.05 2.33
CA ALA A 84 5.65 1.97 2.86
C ALA A 84 6.32 3.35 2.76
N VAL A 85 7.55 3.45 3.28
CA VAL A 85 8.43 4.59 3.03
C VAL A 85 9.61 4.12 2.18
N GLU A 86 9.76 4.69 1.01
CA GLU A 86 10.86 4.47 0.07
C GLU A 86 11.54 5.80 -0.23
N ASP A 87 12.86 5.89 -0.08
CA ASP A 87 13.64 7.13 -0.29
C ASP A 87 13.08 8.38 0.43
N SER A 88 12.54 8.20 1.65
CA SER A 88 11.88 9.24 2.47
C SER A 88 10.54 9.75 1.93
N LEU A 89 9.98 9.10 0.92
CA LEU A 89 8.67 9.39 0.37
C LEU A 89 7.70 8.22 0.65
N PRO A 90 6.39 8.50 0.80
CA PRO A 90 5.41 7.42 0.86
C PRO A 90 5.34 6.72 -0.49
N ALA A 91 5.38 5.39 -0.47
CA ALA A 91 5.22 4.53 -1.62
C ALA A 91 4.19 3.44 -1.31
N LEU A 92 3.65 2.76 -2.32
CA LEU A 92 2.81 1.59 -2.08
C LEU A 92 3.66 0.47 -1.48
N ALA A 93 3.10 -0.28 -0.54
CA ALA A 93 3.80 -1.45 -0.01
C ALA A 93 4.02 -2.49 -1.14
N PRO A 94 5.13 -3.24 -1.09
CA PRO A 94 5.37 -4.34 -2.04
C PRO A 94 4.16 -5.27 -2.13
N GLY A 95 3.74 -5.58 -3.35
CA GLY A 95 2.59 -6.45 -3.63
C GLY A 95 1.26 -5.74 -3.75
N VAL A 96 1.02 -4.65 -3.01
CA VAL A 96 -0.25 -3.90 -3.07
C VAL A 96 -0.57 -3.45 -4.49
N GLN A 97 0.41 -2.90 -5.20
CA GLN A 97 0.23 -2.48 -6.58
C GLN A 97 -0.12 -3.65 -7.52
N GLN A 98 0.58 -4.78 -7.38
CA GLN A 98 0.31 -5.97 -8.20
C GLN A 98 -1.11 -6.52 -7.96
N ILE A 99 -1.56 -6.49 -6.71
CA ILE A 99 -2.90 -6.93 -6.34
C ILE A 99 -3.95 -5.98 -6.93
N ILE A 100 -3.75 -4.65 -6.82
CA ILE A 100 -4.63 -3.64 -7.42
C ILE A 100 -4.72 -3.81 -8.93
N ASP A 101 -3.60 -4.07 -9.61
CA ASP A 101 -3.59 -4.30 -11.06
C ASP A 101 -4.45 -5.51 -11.47
N SER A 102 -4.65 -6.47 -10.57
CA SER A 102 -5.53 -7.63 -10.81
C SER A 102 -7.03 -7.35 -10.62
N PHE A 103 -7.42 -6.20 -10.04
CA PHE A 103 -8.82 -5.91 -9.71
C PHE A 103 -9.73 -5.82 -10.93
N ASP A 104 -9.21 -5.29 -12.03
CA ASP A 104 -9.98 -5.15 -13.28
C ASP A 104 -10.39 -6.51 -13.83
N GLU A 105 -9.47 -7.48 -13.84
CA GLU A 105 -9.71 -8.84 -14.32
C GLU A 105 -10.66 -9.61 -13.40
N ARG A 106 -10.65 -9.27 -12.11
CA ARG A 106 -11.47 -9.89 -11.06
C ARG A 106 -12.82 -9.19 -10.82
N GLY A 107 -13.05 -8.03 -11.42
CA GLY A 107 -14.27 -7.23 -11.23
C GLY A 107 -14.43 -6.64 -9.83
N LEU A 108 -13.33 -6.29 -9.16
CA LEU A 108 -13.31 -5.92 -7.73
C LEU A 108 -13.47 -4.42 -7.44
N TRP A 109 -13.59 -3.56 -8.46
CA TRP A 109 -13.76 -2.12 -8.24
C TRP A 109 -15.10 -1.73 -7.60
N ASP A 110 -16.10 -2.61 -7.56
CA ASP A 110 -17.42 -2.40 -6.93
C ASP A 110 -17.93 -0.93 -6.90
N GLY A 111 -18.21 -0.38 -8.09
CA GLY A 111 -18.75 0.98 -8.22
C GLY A 111 -17.74 2.13 -8.03
N GLN A 112 -16.48 1.83 -7.75
CA GLN A 112 -15.38 2.79 -7.77
C GLN A 112 -14.90 3.06 -9.21
N PRO A 113 -14.31 4.24 -9.47
CA PRO A 113 -13.59 4.47 -10.71
C PRO A 113 -12.44 3.47 -10.85
N ARG A 114 -12.03 3.18 -12.09
CA ARG A 114 -10.82 2.41 -12.33
C ARG A 114 -9.61 3.11 -11.76
N TRP A 115 -8.66 2.32 -11.28
CA TRP A 115 -7.33 2.78 -10.92
C TRP A 115 -6.68 3.59 -12.04
N MET A 116 -6.24 4.80 -11.71
CA MET A 116 -5.53 5.67 -12.65
C MET A 116 -4.12 5.96 -12.13
N LEU A 117 -3.12 5.51 -12.90
CA LEU A 117 -1.70 5.82 -12.74
C LEU A 117 -1.17 6.63 -13.92
#